data_AF-A0A8H6TRE3-F1
#
_entry.id   AF-A0A8H6TRE3-F1
#
_cell.length_a   1.000
_cell.length_b   1.000
_cell.length_c   1.000
_cell.angle_alpha   90.00
_cell.angle_beta   90.00
_cell.angle_gamma   90.00
#
_symmetry.space_group_name_H-M   'P 1'
#
loop_
_entity.id
_entity.type
_entity.pdbx_description
1 polymer ?
#
loop_
_entity_poly.entity_id
_entity_poly.type
_entity_poly.pdbx_seq_one_letter_code
_entity_poly.pdbx_strand_id
1 'polypeptide(L)'
;MAQSKKNKPTASARPQQQDVLTKWATRVAVVCLLVALGRWLDSIKSRWYVFDPTLLHELAQDAIAAAPHPNDTSSMIQHIVANLTQTYPSSQIKLNVDSSEWMFNNAGGAMGAMYIIHASITEYLIIFGTPLGTEGHRQVLLDASLDALTDSGSGLHTADDYFHILTGEQWAFRPGALEMERYTPGMQHFLPRGNAKQYKMHKGCFALEYARGWIPLMLPFGFADTFTSTLDIFTLWDTVWITGREMLRNLAILKI
;
A
#
# COMPACT_ATOMS: atom_id res chain seq x y z
N MET A 1 70.08 -50.44 -20.47
CA MET A 1 68.87 -51.07 -21.04
C MET A 1 67.66 -50.39 -20.45
N ALA A 2 66.88 -49.74 -21.32
CA ALA A 2 65.63 -49.06 -20.99
C ALA A 2 64.49 -50.06 -20.79
N GLN A 3 63.56 -49.77 -19.87
CA GLN A 3 62.16 -50.10 -20.08
C GLN A 3 61.26 -48.97 -19.56
N SER A 4 60.67 -48.31 -20.55
CA SER A 4 59.53 -47.39 -20.47
C SER A 4 58.31 -48.10 -19.90
N LYS A 5 57.59 -47.46 -18.97
CA LYS A 5 56.16 -47.71 -18.75
C LYS A 5 55.37 -46.40 -18.73
N LYS A 6 54.86 -46.11 -19.94
CA LYS A 6 53.69 -45.34 -20.35
C LYS A 6 52.73 -44.80 -19.27
N ASN A 7 52.41 -43.51 -19.47
CA ASN A 7 51.25 -42.76 -18.98
C ASN A 7 49.91 -43.49 -19.10
N LYS A 8 49.02 -43.22 -18.14
CA LYS A 8 47.57 -43.04 -18.35
C LYS A 8 47.12 -41.80 -17.56
N PRO A 9 46.63 -40.73 -18.20
CA PRO A 9 45.82 -39.73 -17.51
C PRO A 9 44.38 -40.24 -17.52
N THR A 10 43.86 -40.67 -16.37
CA THR A 10 42.43 -40.94 -16.21
C THR A 10 41.71 -39.60 -16.12
N ALA A 11 41.20 -39.15 -17.26
CA ALA A 11 40.19 -38.11 -17.32
C ALA A 11 38.90 -38.62 -16.67
N SER A 12 38.44 -37.97 -15.61
CA SER A 12 37.02 -37.93 -15.22
C SER A 12 36.79 -36.82 -14.18
N ALA A 13 37.04 -35.58 -14.56
CA ALA A 13 36.55 -34.41 -13.84
C ALA A 13 35.26 -33.92 -14.51
N ARG A 14 34.12 -34.58 -14.25
CA ARG A 14 32.81 -34.01 -14.58
C ARG A 14 31.63 -34.36 -13.64
N PRO A 15 31.75 -34.37 -12.29
CA PRO A 15 30.55 -34.36 -11.43
C PRO A 15 30.04 -32.94 -11.10
N GLN A 16 30.84 -31.89 -11.30
CA GLN A 16 30.55 -30.59 -10.68
C GLN A 16 29.60 -29.68 -11.50
N GLN A 17 29.52 -29.89 -12.83
CA GLN A 17 28.76 -29.01 -13.72
C GLN A 17 27.26 -29.35 -13.78
N GLN A 18 26.90 -30.64 -13.64
CA GLN A 18 25.50 -31.08 -13.56
C GLN A 18 24.84 -30.59 -12.27
N ASP A 19 25.54 -30.65 -11.14
CA ASP A 19 25.01 -30.27 -9.84
C ASP A 19 24.69 -28.76 -9.72
N VAL A 20 25.41 -27.92 -10.47
CA VAL A 20 25.15 -26.47 -10.57
C VAL A 20 23.91 -26.20 -11.44
N LEU A 21 23.77 -26.88 -12.58
CA LEU A 21 22.62 -26.73 -13.47
C LEU A 21 21.32 -27.16 -12.80
N THR A 22 21.31 -28.28 -12.07
CA THR A 22 20.12 -28.74 -11.33
C THR A 22 19.76 -27.76 -10.21
N LYS A 23 20.74 -27.20 -9.50
CA LYS A 23 20.49 -26.16 -8.46
C LYS A 23 19.88 -24.89 -9.04
N TRP A 24 20.38 -24.41 -10.18
CA TRP A 24 19.80 -23.25 -10.86
C TRP A 24 18.43 -23.55 -11.46
N ALA A 25 18.22 -24.73 -12.03
CA ALA A 25 16.91 -25.16 -12.52
C ALA A 25 15.87 -25.24 -11.39
N THR A 26 16.23 -25.79 -10.22
CA THR A 26 15.33 -25.81 -9.06
C THR A 26 15.04 -24.41 -8.54
N ARG A 27 16.03 -23.50 -8.50
CA ARG A 27 15.81 -22.09 -8.12
C ARG A 27 14.87 -21.39 -9.09
N VAL A 28 15.08 -21.57 -10.39
CA VAL A 28 14.19 -21.00 -11.43
C VAL A 28 12.79 -21.60 -11.31
N ALA A 29 12.65 -22.90 -11.08
CA ALA A 29 11.36 -23.54 -10.88
C ALA A 29 10.63 -23.01 -9.64
N VAL A 30 11.33 -22.84 -8.51
CA VAL A 30 10.77 -22.23 -7.30
C VAL A 30 10.34 -20.79 -7.57
N VAL A 31 11.17 -19.98 -8.26
CA VAL A 31 10.81 -18.61 -8.64
C VAL A 31 9.60 -18.59 -9.56
N CYS A 32 9.53 -19.45 -10.58
CA CYS A 32 8.38 -19.56 -11.46
C CYS A 32 7.11 -19.97 -10.71
N LEU A 33 7.23 -20.88 -9.74
CA LEU A 33 6.10 -21.32 -8.92
C LEU A 33 5.62 -20.23 -7.97
N LEU A 34 6.55 -19.46 -7.38
CA LEU A 34 6.21 -18.27 -6.57
C LEU A 34 5.57 -17.17 -7.42
N VAL A 35 6.07 -16.92 -8.64
CA VAL A 35 5.47 -15.95 -9.58
C VAL A 35 4.08 -16.41 -10.03
N ALA A 36 3.91 -17.70 -10.33
CA ALA A 36 2.61 -18.26 -10.70
C ALA A 36 1.61 -18.19 -9.54
N LEU A 37 2.05 -18.53 -8.32
CA LEU A 37 1.25 -18.40 -7.11
C LEU A 37 0.88 -16.94 -6.84
N GLY A 38 1.84 -16.01 -6.97
CA GLY A 38 1.59 -14.58 -6.82
C GLY A 38 0.57 -14.05 -7.83
N ARG A 39 0.68 -14.45 -9.10
CA ARG A 39 -0.31 -14.10 -10.15
C ARG A 39 -1.68 -14.70 -9.88
N TRP A 40 -1.74 -15.94 -9.39
CA TRP A 40 -2.98 -16.59 -9.02
C TRP A 40 -3.66 -15.91 -7.82
N LEU A 41 -2.90 -15.59 -6.78
CA LEU A 41 -3.37 -14.81 -5.63
C LEU A 41 -3.85 -13.42 -6.06
N ASP A 42 -3.12 -12.75 -6.96
CA ASP A 42 -3.53 -11.46 -7.52
C ASP A 42 -4.80 -11.56 -8.39
N SER A 43 -5.12 -12.73 -8.94
CA SER A 43 -6.39 -12.95 -9.64
C SER A 43 -7.59 -13.10 -8.70
N ILE A 44 -7.35 -13.58 -7.46
CA ILE A 44 -8.41 -13.86 -6.47
C ILE A 44 -8.73 -12.65 -5.59
N LYS A 45 -7.78 -11.71 -5.45
CA LYS A 45 -7.95 -10.49 -4.62
C LYS A 45 -9.26 -9.74 -4.86
N SER A 46 -9.75 -9.73 -6.10
CA SER A 46 -10.97 -9.02 -6.49
C SER A 46 -12.22 -9.57 -5.81
N ARG A 47 -12.19 -10.82 -5.39
CA ARG A 47 -13.31 -11.48 -4.69
C ARG A 47 -13.40 -11.08 -3.22
N TRP A 48 -12.35 -10.49 -2.67
CA TRP A 48 -12.21 -10.24 -1.23
C TRP A 48 -12.40 -8.76 -0.89
N TYR A 49 -12.62 -7.93 -1.92
CA TYR A 49 -12.98 -6.53 -1.76
C TYR A 49 -14.41 -6.40 -1.24
N VAL A 50 -14.55 -5.67 -0.14
CA VAL A 50 -15.84 -5.35 0.46
C VAL A 50 -16.25 -3.93 0.15
N PHE A 51 -15.30 -3.00 0.03
CA PHE A 51 -15.62 -1.62 -0.23
C PHE A 51 -15.68 -1.34 -1.73
N ASP A 52 -16.70 -0.57 -2.12
CA ASP A 52 -16.80 -0.01 -3.46
C ASP A 52 -16.22 1.42 -3.47
N PRO A 53 -15.20 1.72 -4.31
CA PRO A 53 -14.66 3.07 -4.46
C PRO A 53 -15.72 4.14 -4.76
N THR A 54 -16.79 3.79 -5.48
CA THR A 54 -17.85 4.74 -5.81
C THR A 54 -18.70 5.07 -4.60
N LEU A 55 -19.10 4.06 -3.81
CA LEU A 55 -19.82 4.28 -2.55
C LEU A 55 -19.00 5.07 -1.54
N LEU A 56 -17.68 4.84 -1.48
CA LEU A 56 -16.79 5.63 -0.62
C LEU A 56 -16.67 7.08 -1.10
N HIS A 57 -16.76 7.32 -2.41
CA HIS A 57 -16.76 8.67 -2.95
C HIS A 57 -18.03 9.43 -2.58
N GLU A 58 -19.18 8.80 -2.77
CA GLU A 58 -20.48 9.35 -2.39
C GLU A 58 -20.52 9.61 -0.89
N LEU A 59 -20.05 8.66 -0.07
CA LEU A 59 -19.97 8.81 1.38
C LEU A 59 -19.09 10.00 1.79
N ALA A 60 -17.95 10.20 1.13
CA ALA A 60 -17.08 11.34 1.41
C ALA A 60 -17.77 12.67 1.05
N GLN A 61 -18.51 12.73 -0.05
CA GLN A 61 -19.28 13.91 -0.45
C GLN A 61 -20.44 14.19 0.52
N ASP A 62 -21.15 13.15 0.93
CA ASP A 62 -22.24 13.23 1.92
C ASP A 62 -21.72 13.71 3.27
N ALA A 63 -20.56 13.22 3.72
CA ALA A 63 -19.93 13.68 4.96
C ALA A 63 -19.58 15.17 4.91
N ILE A 64 -19.08 15.66 3.77
CA ILE A 64 -18.79 17.08 3.57
C ILE A 64 -20.08 17.91 3.58
N ALA A 65 -21.15 17.43 2.94
CA ALA A 65 -22.44 18.10 2.90
C ALA A 65 -23.16 18.12 4.26
N ALA A 66 -22.98 17.07 5.07
CA ALA A 66 -23.57 16.94 6.40
C ALA A 66 -22.80 17.70 7.49
N ALA A 67 -21.61 18.23 7.19
CA ALA A 67 -20.78 18.92 8.17
C ALA A 67 -21.45 20.22 8.67
N PRO A 68 -21.57 20.42 10.00
CA PRO A 68 -22.21 21.63 10.56
C PRO A 68 -21.47 22.92 10.23
N HIS A 69 -20.15 22.83 10.05
CA HIS A 69 -19.27 23.95 9.74
C HIS A 69 -18.33 23.62 8.58
N PRO A 70 -17.95 24.62 7.77
CA PRO A 70 -16.90 24.45 6.77
C PRO A 70 -15.60 23.96 7.43
N ASN A 71 -15.03 22.89 6.90
CA ASN A 71 -13.79 22.25 7.37
C ASN A 71 -13.85 21.58 8.75
N ASP A 72 -15.03 21.25 9.27
CA ASP A 72 -15.15 20.43 10.48
C ASP A 72 -14.85 18.95 10.18
N THR A 73 -13.56 18.64 10.13
CA THR A 73 -13.05 17.30 9.79
C THR A 73 -13.50 16.27 10.83
N SER A 74 -13.63 16.63 12.11
CA SER A 74 -14.03 15.70 13.16
C SER A 74 -15.45 15.19 12.94
N SER A 75 -16.40 16.10 12.68
CA SER A 75 -17.78 15.74 12.36
C SER A 75 -17.88 14.91 11.08
N MET A 76 -17.08 15.24 10.05
CA MET A 76 -17.03 14.45 8.81
C MET A 76 -16.56 13.01 9.09
N ILE A 77 -15.50 12.82 9.88
CA ILE A 77 -14.98 11.49 10.23
C ILE A 77 -16.03 10.69 11.02
N GLN A 78 -16.67 11.32 12.01
CA GLN A 78 -17.73 10.66 12.78
C GLN A 78 -18.89 10.22 11.90
N HIS A 79 -19.29 11.06 10.94
CA HIS A 79 -20.33 10.72 9.96
C HIS A 79 -19.93 9.53 9.09
N ILE A 80 -18.69 9.51 8.59
CA ILE A 80 -18.15 8.40 7.78
C ILE A 80 -18.17 7.10 8.60
N VAL A 81 -17.63 7.10 9.82
CA VAL A 81 -17.56 5.90 10.66
C VAL A 81 -18.95 5.38 11.04
N ALA A 82 -19.89 6.27 11.35
CA ALA A 82 -21.26 5.90 11.68
C ALA A 82 -21.98 5.26 10.48
N ASN A 83 -21.86 5.85 9.30
CA ASN A 83 -22.49 5.34 8.08
C ASN A 83 -21.89 3.98 7.66
N LEU A 84 -20.56 3.83 7.76
CA LEU A 84 -19.90 2.55 7.48
C LEU A 84 -20.33 1.44 8.45
N THR A 85 -20.50 1.77 9.73
CA THR A 85 -20.98 0.83 10.75
C THR A 85 -22.43 0.40 10.51
N GLN A 86 -23.25 1.28 9.94
CA GLN A 86 -24.63 0.96 9.57
C GLN A 86 -24.72 0.14 8.27
N THR A 87 -23.89 0.49 7.28
CA THR A 87 -23.90 -0.14 5.95
C THR A 87 -23.31 -1.55 5.99
N TYR A 88 -22.24 -1.74 6.75
CA TYR A 88 -21.53 -3.01 6.81
C TYR A 88 -21.67 -3.67 8.18
N PRO A 89 -22.32 -4.84 8.28
CA PRO A 89 -22.48 -5.53 9.54
C PRO A 89 -21.13 -6.02 10.07
N SER A 90 -21.00 -6.08 11.40
CA SER A 90 -19.77 -6.49 12.08
C SER A 90 -19.38 -7.97 11.85
N SER A 91 -20.25 -8.73 11.20
CA SER A 91 -19.99 -10.09 10.69
C SER A 91 -19.21 -10.10 9.37
N GLN A 92 -19.24 -9.01 8.61
CA GLN A 92 -18.59 -8.87 7.32
C GLN A 92 -17.27 -8.09 7.41
N ILE A 93 -17.22 -7.03 8.22
CA ILE A 93 -16.00 -6.25 8.46
C ILE A 93 -15.88 -5.83 9.93
N LYS A 94 -14.65 -5.71 10.43
CA LYS A 94 -14.36 -5.03 11.69
C LYS A 94 -13.87 -3.62 11.41
N LEU A 95 -14.55 -2.66 12.01
CA LEU A 95 -14.22 -1.24 11.97
C LEU A 95 -13.70 -0.81 13.33
N ASN A 96 -12.68 0.04 13.33
CA ASN A 96 -12.24 0.75 14.50
C ASN A 96 -13.14 1.98 14.68
N VAL A 97 -13.86 2.04 15.79
CA VAL A 97 -14.73 3.17 16.15
C VAL A 97 -14.07 4.14 17.13
N ASP A 98 -12.86 3.81 17.61
CA ASP A 98 -12.15 4.63 18.57
C ASP A 98 -11.43 5.79 17.88
N SER A 99 -12.08 6.95 17.82
CA SER A 99 -11.52 8.16 17.21
C SER A 99 -10.34 8.77 17.99
N SER A 100 -9.93 8.20 19.12
CA SER A 100 -8.78 8.66 19.90
C SER A 100 -7.45 8.05 19.43
N GLU A 101 -7.49 6.96 18.65
CA GLU A 101 -6.31 6.24 18.17
C GLU A 101 -5.67 6.92 16.93
N TRP A 102 -5.30 8.19 17.07
CA TRP A 102 -4.49 8.90 16.08
C TRP A 102 -3.01 8.62 16.29
N MET A 103 -2.30 8.36 15.20
CA MET A 103 -0.85 8.18 15.21
C MET A 103 -0.21 9.03 14.13
N PHE A 104 1.07 9.40 14.32
CA PHE A 104 1.84 9.99 13.24
C PHE A 104 2.21 8.93 12.22
N ASN A 105 2.16 9.29 10.94
CA ASN A 105 2.64 8.44 9.86
C ASN A 105 3.65 9.26 9.04
N ASN A 106 4.83 8.67 8.83
CA ASN A 106 5.92 9.33 8.11
C ASN A 106 6.39 8.41 6.99
N ALA A 107 6.04 8.74 5.75
CA ALA A 107 6.32 7.91 4.59
C ALA A 107 6.55 8.74 3.32
N GLY A 108 7.57 8.37 2.54
CA GLY A 108 7.94 9.07 1.31
C GLY A 108 8.38 10.52 1.53
N GLY A 109 8.91 10.86 2.70
CA GLY A 109 9.26 12.22 3.12
C GLY A 109 8.07 13.06 3.59
N ALA A 110 6.84 12.55 3.53
CA ALA A 110 5.66 13.23 4.04
C ALA A 110 5.35 12.78 5.47
N MET A 111 5.21 13.77 6.36
CA MET A 111 4.68 13.60 7.71
C MET A 111 3.20 13.96 7.77
N GLY A 112 2.37 13.11 8.37
CA GLY A 112 0.95 13.38 8.62
C GLY A 112 0.42 12.66 9.87
N ALA A 113 -0.83 12.92 10.19
CA ALA A 113 -1.60 12.18 11.18
C ALA A 113 -2.49 11.17 10.46
N MET A 114 -2.53 9.95 11.00
CA MET A 114 -3.28 8.82 10.46
C MET A 114 -4.23 8.28 11.52
N TYR A 115 -5.45 7.96 11.09
CA TYR A 115 -6.44 7.22 11.86
C TYR A 115 -6.92 6.02 11.05
N ILE A 116 -6.75 4.81 11.60
CA ILE A 116 -7.11 3.57 10.92
C ILE A 116 -8.55 3.21 11.24
N ILE A 117 -9.43 3.28 10.23
CA ILE A 117 -10.85 2.88 10.34
C ILE A 117 -10.99 1.37 10.06
N HIS A 118 -10.29 0.86 9.05
CA HIS A 118 -10.29 -0.55 8.69
C HIS A 118 -8.92 -0.97 8.15
N ALA A 119 -8.46 -2.15 8.55
CA ALA A 119 -7.27 -2.77 7.98
C ALA A 119 -7.49 -4.29 7.81
N SER A 120 -7.25 -4.77 6.60
CA SER A 120 -7.25 -6.19 6.21
C SER A 120 -6.02 -6.48 5.33
N ILE A 121 -5.82 -7.72 4.91
CA ILE A 121 -4.68 -8.08 4.05
C ILE A 121 -4.85 -7.48 2.66
N THR A 122 -6.09 -7.38 2.18
CA THR A 122 -6.42 -6.93 0.82
C THR A 122 -6.93 -5.49 0.70
N GLU A 123 -7.37 -4.87 1.80
CA GLU A 123 -7.94 -3.52 1.83
C GLU A 123 -7.59 -2.78 3.12
N TYR A 124 -7.39 -1.46 3.04
CA TYR A 124 -7.50 -0.59 4.20
C TYR A 124 -8.32 0.65 3.90
N LEU A 125 -8.88 1.21 4.97
CA LEU A 125 -9.53 2.50 4.99
C LEU A 125 -8.96 3.30 6.16
N ILE A 126 -8.32 4.42 5.84
CA ILE A 126 -7.72 5.30 6.84
C ILE A 126 -8.14 6.75 6.56
N ILE A 127 -8.09 7.58 7.60
CA ILE A 127 -8.06 9.02 7.44
C ILE A 127 -6.60 9.44 7.52
N PHE A 128 -6.13 10.15 6.51
CA PHE A 128 -4.78 10.70 6.50
C PHE A 128 -4.83 12.20 6.21
N GLY A 129 -4.06 12.98 6.95
CA GLY A 129 -4.00 14.42 6.74
C GLY A 129 -2.98 15.12 7.61
N THR A 130 -2.87 16.42 7.41
CA THR A 130 -1.99 17.28 8.20
C THR A 130 -2.55 18.69 8.31
N PRO A 131 -2.54 19.30 9.52
CA PRO A 131 -2.90 20.69 9.69
C PRO A 131 -1.85 21.66 9.12
N LEU A 132 -0.57 21.25 9.09
CA LEU A 132 0.56 22.13 8.76
C LEU A 132 0.94 22.11 7.28
N GLY A 133 0.51 21.09 6.55
CA GLY A 133 0.92 20.83 5.17
C GLY A 133 2.11 19.87 5.10
N THR A 134 2.17 19.07 4.05
CA THR A 134 3.23 18.08 3.85
C THR A 134 3.43 17.81 2.37
N GLU A 135 4.64 17.47 1.97
CA GLU A 135 4.96 17.05 0.62
C GLU A 135 5.71 15.73 0.67
N GLY A 136 5.43 14.87 -0.30
CA GLY A 136 5.99 13.54 -0.31
C GLY A 136 6.13 12.99 -1.70
N HIS A 137 7.09 12.09 -1.81
CA HIS A 137 7.25 11.22 -2.94
C HIS A 137 6.43 9.95 -2.70
N ARG A 138 5.52 9.62 -3.62
CA ARG A 138 5.01 8.26 -3.70
C ARG A 138 5.93 7.46 -4.60
N GLN A 139 6.68 6.53 -4.01
CA GLN A 139 7.69 5.78 -4.75
C GLN A 139 7.12 4.60 -5.53
N VAL A 140 7.55 4.44 -6.77
CA VAL A 140 7.67 3.11 -7.39
C VAL A 140 9.06 2.59 -7.04
N LEU A 141 9.16 1.56 -6.20
CA LEU A 141 10.44 0.84 -6.09
C LEU A 141 10.59 -0.06 -7.33
N LEU A 142 11.16 0.56 -8.37
CA LEU A 142 11.89 0.06 -9.54
C LEU A 142 11.59 0.98 -10.72
N ASP A 143 12.65 1.63 -11.19
CA ASP A 143 12.67 2.49 -12.36
C ASP A 143 12.02 1.81 -13.56
N ALA A 144 10.90 2.38 -14.02
CA ALA A 144 10.17 1.97 -15.21
C ALA A 144 10.85 2.51 -16.49
N SER A 145 12.18 2.48 -16.57
CA SER A 145 12.96 2.80 -17.77
C SER A 145 13.14 1.58 -18.70
N LEU A 146 12.12 0.71 -18.76
CA LEU A 146 11.89 -0.17 -19.89
C LEU A 146 10.41 -0.11 -20.25
N ASP A 147 10.09 0.99 -20.92
CA ASP A 147 8.88 1.34 -21.66
C ASP A 147 7.80 0.24 -21.82
N ALA A 148 6.60 0.57 -21.34
CA ALA A 148 5.35 0.38 -22.07
C ALA A 148 4.97 -1.03 -22.59
N LEU A 149 5.52 -2.12 -22.04
CA LEU A 149 5.15 -3.49 -22.43
C LEU A 149 4.74 -4.41 -21.28
N THR A 150 4.36 -3.83 -20.14
CA THR A 150 3.77 -4.59 -19.04
C THR A 150 2.65 -3.78 -18.41
N ASP A 151 1.44 -4.02 -18.91
CA ASP A 151 0.16 -3.87 -18.20
C ASP A 151 0.07 -4.86 -17.01
N SER A 152 1.20 -5.10 -16.34
CA SER A 152 1.34 -5.99 -15.20
C SER A 152 1.95 -5.17 -14.08
N GLY A 153 1.10 -4.68 -13.18
CA GLY A 153 1.43 -3.83 -12.06
C GLY A 153 2.47 -4.42 -11.09
N SER A 154 3.74 -4.41 -11.48
CA SER A 154 4.89 -4.83 -10.69
C SER A 154 5.66 -3.66 -10.08
N GLY A 155 4.96 -2.57 -9.75
CA GLY A 155 5.47 -1.60 -8.78
C GLY A 155 5.20 -2.13 -7.36
N LEU A 156 6.11 -1.90 -6.41
CA LEU A 156 5.91 -2.33 -5.02
C LEU A 156 4.66 -1.72 -4.35
N HIS A 157 4.11 -0.62 -4.89
CA HIS A 157 2.71 -0.25 -4.65
C HIS A 157 1.80 -1.24 -5.40
N THR A 158 1.56 -2.37 -4.76
CA THR A 158 0.67 -3.45 -5.21
C THR A 158 -0.81 -3.14 -4.91
N ALA A 159 -1.12 -1.90 -4.50
CA ALA A 159 -2.45 -1.41 -4.20
C ALA A 159 -2.83 -0.19 -5.06
N ASP A 160 -4.10 -0.16 -5.49
CA ASP A 160 -4.70 1.05 -6.04
C ASP A 160 -5.18 1.90 -4.88
N ASP A 161 -4.86 3.18 -4.88
CA ASP A 161 -5.27 4.08 -3.80
C ASP A 161 -6.20 5.18 -4.32
N TYR A 162 -7.21 5.46 -3.52
CA TYR A 162 -8.25 6.43 -3.75
C TYR A 162 -8.22 7.42 -2.59
N PHE A 163 -7.82 8.66 -2.87
CA PHE A 163 -7.83 9.74 -1.91
C PHE A 163 -9.06 10.60 -2.15
N HIS A 164 -10.00 10.58 -1.21
CA HIS A 164 -11.17 11.44 -1.22
C HIS A 164 -10.89 12.65 -0.33
N ILE A 165 -10.77 13.83 -0.91
CA ILE A 165 -10.41 15.03 -0.16
C ILE A 165 -11.62 15.48 0.65
N LEU A 166 -11.49 15.52 1.98
CA LEU A 166 -12.53 15.99 2.90
C LEU A 166 -12.39 17.49 3.17
N THR A 167 -11.17 17.92 3.44
CA THR A 167 -10.84 19.32 3.76
C THR A 167 -9.50 19.70 3.14
N GLY A 168 -9.31 21.00 2.91
CA GLY A 168 -8.08 21.53 2.32
C GLY A 168 -7.89 21.15 0.84
N GLU A 169 -6.64 21.15 0.40
CA GLU A 169 -6.29 20.90 -1.00
C GLU A 169 -5.09 19.97 -1.12
N GLN A 170 -5.20 19.01 -2.05
CA GLN A 170 -4.10 18.15 -2.46
C GLN A 170 -3.64 18.57 -3.86
N TRP A 171 -2.35 18.80 -4.00
CA TRP A 171 -1.71 19.04 -5.29
C TRP A 171 -0.89 17.80 -5.67
N ALA A 172 -0.89 17.44 -6.93
CA ALA A 172 -0.11 16.33 -7.42
C ALA A 172 0.49 16.65 -8.78
N PHE A 173 1.64 16.05 -9.08
CA PHE A 173 2.15 16.05 -10.44
C PHE A 173 2.84 14.73 -10.77
N ARG A 174 2.85 14.41 -12.06
CA ARG A 174 3.50 13.21 -12.60
C ARG A 174 4.90 13.57 -13.09
N PRO A 175 5.87 12.63 -13.04
CA PRO A 175 7.16 12.82 -13.68
C PRO A 175 6.98 13.27 -15.14
N GLY A 176 7.55 14.42 -15.50
CA GLY A 176 7.45 15.00 -16.85
C GLY A 176 6.27 15.96 -17.09
N ALA A 177 5.33 16.10 -16.16
CA ALA A 177 4.30 17.14 -16.24
C ALA A 177 4.86 18.50 -15.80
N LEU A 178 4.56 19.56 -16.55
CA LEU A 178 4.97 20.94 -16.22
C LEU A 178 3.89 21.70 -15.42
N GLU A 179 2.68 21.14 -15.34
CA GLU A 179 1.54 21.71 -14.64
C GLU A 179 1.08 20.79 -13.50
N MET A 180 0.56 21.39 -12.43
CA MET A 180 0.07 20.66 -11.26
C MET A 180 -1.42 20.31 -11.39
N GLU A 181 -1.78 19.09 -10.98
CA GLU A 181 -3.15 18.66 -10.74
C GLU A 181 -3.60 19.16 -9.35
N ARG A 182 -4.69 19.92 -9.26
CA ARG A 182 -5.26 20.41 -7.99
C ARG A 182 -6.56 19.68 -7.68
N TYR A 183 -6.63 19.08 -6.50
CA TYR A 183 -7.80 18.38 -5.97
C TYR A 183 -8.34 19.14 -4.75
N THR A 184 -9.62 19.51 -4.80
CA THR A 184 -10.35 20.25 -3.76
C THR A 184 -11.32 19.33 -3.00
N PRO A 185 -11.93 19.79 -1.89
CA PRO A 185 -12.88 18.98 -1.13
C PRO A 185 -14.01 18.43 -2.01
N GLY A 186 -14.33 17.16 -1.84
CA GLY A 186 -15.32 16.43 -2.63
C GLY A 186 -14.79 15.85 -3.94
N MET A 187 -13.54 16.12 -4.32
CA MET A 187 -12.86 15.46 -5.44
C MET A 187 -12.18 14.17 -4.98
N GLN A 188 -11.99 13.24 -5.93
CA GLN A 188 -11.23 12.02 -5.74
C GLN A 188 -9.93 12.08 -6.55
N HIS A 189 -8.80 11.87 -5.89
CA HIS A 189 -7.52 11.62 -6.54
C HIS A 189 -7.26 10.12 -6.59
N PHE A 190 -7.30 9.58 -7.80
CA PHE A 190 -7.01 8.17 -8.07
C PHE A 190 -5.53 7.99 -8.44
N LEU A 191 -4.86 7.07 -7.73
CA LEU A 191 -3.49 6.67 -8.03
C LEU A 191 -3.44 5.17 -8.35
N PRO A 192 -3.33 4.82 -9.65
CA PRO A 192 -3.22 3.44 -10.06
C PRO A 192 -1.90 2.81 -9.62
N ARG A 193 -1.92 1.51 -9.40
CA ARG A 193 -0.72 0.69 -9.12
C ARG A 193 0.42 1.00 -10.09
N GLY A 194 1.65 0.97 -9.56
CA GLY A 194 2.87 1.13 -10.36
C GLY A 194 3.14 2.54 -10.92
N ASN A 195 2.36 3.56 -10.53
CA ASN A 195 2.60 4.93 -10.96
C ASN A 195 3.24 5.76 -9.84
N ALA A 196 4.35 6.43 -10.16
CA ALA A 196 4.96 7.41 -9.28
C ALA A 196 4.31 8.77 -9.48
N LYS A 197 3.97 9.45 -8.39
CA LYS A 197 3.54 10.85 -8.37
C LYS A 197 4.15 11.55 -7.18
N GLN A 198 4.52 12.81 -7.33
CA GLN A 198 4.73 13.67 -6.18
C GLN A 198 3.38 14.24 -5.78
N TYR A 199 3.10 14.22 -4.48
CA TYR A 199 1.90 14.82 -3.92
C TYR A 199 2.28 15.81 -2.83
N LYS A 200 1.41 16.79 -2.64
CA LYS A 200 1.52 17.83 -1.62
C LYS A 200 0.14 18.10 -1.04
N MET A 201 0.00 17.89 0.26
CA MET A 201 -1.15 18.36 1.01
C MET A 201 -0.85 19.79 1.46
N HIS A 202 -1.58 20.78 0.94
CA HIS A 202 -1.15 22.17 1.02
C HIS A 202 -1.19 22.73 2.45
N LYS A 203 -2.39 22.94 3.00
CA LYS A 203 -2.62 23.43 4.37
C LYS A 203 -3.95 22.90 4.87
N GLY A 204 -3.99 22.38 6.11
CA GLY A 204 -5.23 21.90 6.71
C GLY A 204 -5.95 20.85 5.87
N CYS A 205 -5.20 19.92 5.27
CA CYS A 205 -5.75 18.96 4.33
C CYS A 205 -5.93 17.61 5.00
N PHE A 206 -7.15 17.09 4.95
CA PHE A 206 -7.49 15.73 5.39
C PHE A 206 -8.24 15.01 4.28
N ALA A 207 -7.90 13.74 4.09
CA ALA A 207 -8.49 12.89 3.09
C ALA A 207 -8.87 11.54 3.70
N LEU A 208 -9.97 10.98 3.20
CA LEU A 208 -10.29 9.57 3.36
C LEU A 208 -9.49 8.81 2.31
N GLU A 209 -8.59 7.96 2.75
CA GLU A 209 -7.74 7.14 1.90
C GLU A 209 -8.24 5.70 1.93
N TYR A 210 -8.63 5.21 0.76
CA TYR A 210 -8.99 3.82 0.53
C TYR A 210 -7.99 3.18 -0.39
N ALA A 211 -7.45 2.04 0.02
CA ALA A 211 -6.53 1.27 -0.79
C ALA A 211 -6.99 -0.15 -0.96
N ARG A 212 -6.80 -0.68 -2.17
CA ARG A 212 -7.12 -2.06 -2.53
C ARG A 212 -5.91 -2.75 -3.14
N GLY A 213 -5.42 -3.80 -2.48
CA GLY A 213 -4.25 -4.56 -2.90
C GLY A 213 -3.57 -5.26 -1.74
N TRP A 214 -2.35 -5.74 -1.96
CA TRP A 214 -1.63 -6.46 -0.91
C TRP A 214 -1.04 -5.46 0.09
N ILE A 215 -1.83 -5.10 1.10
CA ILE A 215 -1.48 -4.06 2.08
C ILE A 215 -0.18 -4.36 2.83
N PRO A 216 0.10 -5.62 3.28
CA PRO A 216 1.35 -5.92 3.95
C PRO A 216 2.60 -5.68 3.10
N LEU A 217 2.49 -5.70 1.77
CA LEU A 217 3.61 -5.43 0.87
C LEU A 217 3.93 -3.95 0.75
N MET A 218 3.02 -3.07 1.17
CA MET A 218 3.22 -1.62 1.18
C MET A 218 3.75 -1.11 2.53
N LEU A 219 3.55 -1.84 3.62
CA LEU A 219 4.05 -1.48 4.95
C LEU A 219 5.57 -1.21 5.01
N PRO A 220 6.46 -1.96 4.30
CA PRO A 220 7.88 -1.62 4.28
C PRO A 220 8.19 -0.23 3.72
N PHE A 221 7.39 0.25 2.75
CA PHE A 221 7.50 1.62 2.25
C PHE A 221 6.97 2.63 3.27
N GLY A 222 5.83 2.33 3.91
CA GLY A 222 5.25 3.15 4.97
C GLY A 222 6.16 3.32 6.19
N PHE A 223 7.01 2.34 6.49
CA PHE A 223 7.94 2.39 7.64
C PHE A 223 9.37 2.80 7.28
N ALA A 224 9.70 2.93 5.99
CA ALA A 224 11.07 3.22 5.57
C ALA A 224 11.61 4.49 6.25
N ASP A 225 10.84 5.59 6.22
CA ASP A 225 11.28 6.84 6.85
C ASP A 225 11.20 6.81 8.37
N THR A 226 10.33 5.99 8.97
CA THR A 226 10.34 5.76 10.41
C THR A 226 11.63 5.09 10.86
N PHE A 227 12.16 4.14 10.07
CA PHE A 227 13.42 3.47 10.37
C PHE A 227 14.67 4.29 9.98
N THR A 228 14.61 5.09 8.91
CA THR A 228 15.81 5.78 8.39
C THR A 228 15.88 7.27 8.69
N SER A 229 14.75 7.91 9.03
CA SER A 229 14.68 9.36 9.26
C SER A 229 14.32 9.71 10.70
N THR A 230 13.12 9.31 11.17
CA THR A 230 12.61 9.78 12.47
C THR A 230 13.04 8.93 13.65
N LEU A 231 13.31 7.63 13.43
CA LEU A 231 13.60 6.65 14.49
C LEU A 231 12.56 6.65 15.62
N ASP A 232 11.30 6.98 15.29
CA ASP A 232 10.20 7.00 16.26
C ASP A 232 9.66 5.58 16.48
N ILE A 233 10.35 4.85 17.35
CA ILE A 233 10.05 3.45 17.67
C ILE A 233 8.69 3.31 18.38
N PHE A 234 8.25 4.33 19.13
CA PHE A 234 6.97 4.29 19.83
C PHE A 234 5.80 4.41 18.85
N THR A 235 5.86 5.40 17.96
CA THR A 235 4.84 5.54 16.90
C THR A 235 4.82 4.33 15.97
N LEU A 236 5.99 3.76 15.66
CA LEU A 236 6.09 2.51 14.90
C LEU A 236 5.38 1.37 15.62
N TRP A 237 5.63 1.21 16.92
CA TRP A 237 5.00 0.16 17.73
C TRP A 237 3.48 0.30 17.74
N ASP A 238 2.97 1.51 17.98
CA ASP A 238 1.53 1.77 17.98
C ASP A 238 0.91 1.47 16.61
N THR A 239 1.58 1.87 15.53
CA THR A 239 1.12 1.60 14.16
C THR A 239 1.07 0.10 13.87
N VAL A 240 2.13 -0.64 14.20
CA VAL A 240 2.20 -2.10 13.99
C VAL A 240 1.18 -2.82 14.87
N TRP A 241 1.03 -2.40 16.12
CA TRP A 241 0.09 -2.99 17.07
C TRP A 241 -1.36 -2.79 16.62
N ILE A 242 -1.75 -1.55 16.29
CA ILE A 242 -3.11 -1.22 15.87
C ILE A 242 -3.42 -1.88 14.52
N THR A 243 -2.52 -1.75 13.54
CA THR A 243 -2.70 -2.41 12.23
C THR A 243 -2.80 -3.92 12.37
N GLY A 244 -1.91 -4.54 13.15
CA GLY A 244 -1.93 -5.97 13.42
C GLY A 244 -3.20 -6.43 14.14
N ARG A 245 -3.65 -5.68 15.15
CA ARG A 245 -4.90 -5.93 15.88
C ARG A 245 -6.10 -5.91 14.94
N GLU A 246 -6.22 -4.89 14.11
CA GLU A 246 -7.34 -4.76 13.16
C GLU A 246 -7.28 -5.82 12.05
N MET A 247 -6.10 -6.14 11.52
CA MET A 247 -5.93 -7.23 10.57
C MET A 247 -6.32 -8.58 11.18
N LEU A 248 -5.89 -8.87 12.41
CA LEU A 248 -6.25 -10.11 13.11
C LEU A 248 -7.75 -10.20 13.41
N ARG A 249 -8.39 -9.08 13.77
CA ARG A 249 -9.84 -9.00 13.98
C ARG A 249 -10.62 -9.29 12.70
N ASN A 250 -10.13 -8.82 11.56
CA ASN A 250 -10.72 -9.13 10.24
C ASN A 250 -10.43 -10.58 9.81
N LEU A 251 -9.23 -11.11 10.07
CA LEU A 251 -8.93 -12.51 9.82
C LEU A 251 -9.77 -13.48 10.67
N ALA A 252 -10.10 -13.10 11.91
CA ALA A 252 -10.94 -13.90 12.80
C ALA A 252 -12.38 -14.09 12.27
N ILE A 253 -12.85 -13.19 11.39
CA ILE A 253 -14.13 -13.33 10.69
C ILE A 253 -13.96 -13.93 9.28
N LEU A 254 -12.79 -14.51 8.98
CA LEU A 254 -12.40 -15.05 7.68
C LEU A 254 -12.38 -14.00 6.55
N LYS A 255 -12.34 -12.71 6.90
CA LYS A 255 -12.07 -11.65 5.93
C LYS A 255 -10.56 -11.53 5.75
N ILE A 256 -10.13 -11.62 4.50
CA ILE A 256 -8.71 -11.57 4.13
C ILE A 256 -8.45 -10.33 3.26
#